data_AF-H2ZB63-F1
#
_entry.id   AF-H2ZB63-F1
#
_cell.length_a   1.000
_cell.length_b   1.000
_cell.length_c   1.000
_cell.angle_alpha   90.00
_cell.angle_beta   90.00
_cell.angle_gamma   90.00
#
_symmetry.space_group_name_H-M   'P 1'
#
loop_
_entity.id
_entity.type
_entity.pdbx_description
1 polymer ?
#
loop_
_entity_poly.entity_id
_entity_poly.type
_entity_poly.pdbx_seq_one_letter_code
_entity_poly.pdbx_strand_id
1 'polypeptide(L)'
;MYLLEKSGQMNYYGFTKATSNMYSVQFAWNGNVKPMSGVCIGSSPELEFALFTLCYVTRPGSTCRVKMQGKGGEVIRRIQTHEWIGANTNGGTNSLASAFFKV
;
A
#
# COMPACT_ATOMS: atom_id res chain seq x y z
N MET A 1 8.64 -6.23 -3.22
CA MET A 1 9.86 -5.42 -3.01
C MET A 1 11.11 -6.31 -3.03
N TYR A 2 11.31 -7.19 -2.04
CA TYR A 2 12.51 -8.06 -1.92
C TYR A 2 12.97 -8.77 -3.21
N LEU A 3 12.06 -9.46 -3.92
CA LEU A 3 12.43 -10.18 -5.14
C LEU A 3 12.94 -9.27 -6.27
N LEU A 4 12.40 -8.04 -6.38
CA LEU A 4 12.79 -7.07 -7.41
C LEU A 4 14.11 -6.38 -7.10
N GLU A 5 14.40 -6.19 -5.81
CA GLU A 5 15.71 -5.71 -5.36
C GLU A 5 16.78 -6.77 -5.61
N LYS A 6 16.48 -8.03 -5.28
CA LYS A 6 17.37 -9.18 -5.54
C LYS A 6 17.65 -9.37 -7.04
N SER A 7 16.69 -9.08 -7.92
CA SER A 7 16.88 -9.15 -9.37
C SER A 7 17.57 -7.91 -9.98
N GLY A 8 17.89 -6.89 -9.17
CA GLY A 8 18.51 -5.64 -9.63
C GLY A 8 17.57 -4.68 -10.38
N GLN A 9 16.26 -4.96 -10.42
CA GLN A 9 15.26 -4.09 -11.08
C GLN A 9 14.78 -2.95 -10.17
N MET A 10 15.10 -3.02 -8.89
CA MET A 10 14.76 -2.03 -7.87
C MET A 10 16.01 -1.70 -7.05
N ASN A 11 16.20 -0.41 -6.74
CA ASN A 11 17.29 0.07 -5.90
C ASN A 11 16.73 0.80 -4.67
N TYR A 12 17.00 0.27 -3.49
CA TYR A 12 16.53 0.84 -2.22
C TYR A 12 17.47 1.96 -1.73
N TYR A 13 16.90 3.11 -1.38
CA TYR A 13 17.67 4.25 -0.88
C TYR A 13 17.59 4.44 0.64
N GLY A 14 16.53 3.93 1.29
CA GLY A 14 16.37 4.06 2.73
C GLY A 14 14.91 4.24 3.19
N PHE A 15 14.76 4.50 4.48
CA PHE A 15 13.48 4.81 5.12
C PHE A 15 13.59 6.05 6.03
N THR A 16 12.49 6.76 6.25
CA THR A 16 12.47 7.95 7.13
C THR A 16 11.61 7.77 8.38
N LYS A 17 10.51 7.01 8.29
CA LYS A 17 9.64 6.73 9.45
C LYS A 17 9.41 5.24 9.57
N ALA A 18 9.41 4.76 10.81
CA ALA A 18 9.12 3.37 11.16
C ALA A 18 8.14 3.36 12.34
N THR A 19 6.96 2.77 12.16
CA THR A 19 5.93 2.71 13.20
C THR A 19 5.22 1.36 13.19
N SER A 20 5.51 0.52 14.18
CA SER A 20 4.91 -0.82 14.32
C SER A 20 4.90 -1.59 12.99
N ASN A 21 6.10 -1.82 12.45
CA ASN A 21 6.35 -2.56 11.21
C ASN A 21 5.87 -1.89 9.91
N MET A 22 5.33 -0.67 9.97
CA MET A 22 5.08 0.17 8.80
C MET A 22 6.24 1.13 8.59
N TYR A 23 6.81 1.14 7.39
CA TYR A 23 7.98 1.93 7.00
C TYR A 23 7.63 2.85 5.85
N SER A 24 8.16 4.07 5.91
CA SER A 24 8.14 5.03 4.80
C SER A 24 9.44 4.89 4.04
N VAL A 25 9.39 4.24 2.88
CA VAL A 25 10.58 3.86 2.10
C VAL A 25 10.71 4.69 0.82
N GLN A 26 11.95 4.94 0.42
CA GLN A 26 12.30 5.53 -0.86
C GLN A 26 13.14 4.55 -1.68
N PHE A 27 12.78 4.36 -2.94
CA PHE A 27 13.48 3.47 -3.85
C PHE A 27 13.34 3.95 -5.30
N ALA A 28 14.28 3.54 -6.14
CA ALA A 28 14.18 3.65 -7.58
C ALA A 28 13.68 2.33 -8.19
N TRP A 29 12.84 2.43 -9.21
CA TRP A 29 12.37 1.29 -9.99
C TRP A 29 12.68 1.56 -11.46
N ASN A 30 13.40 0.64 -12.11
CA ASN A 30 13.90 0.81 -13.48
C ASN A 30 14.58 2.19 -13.70
N GLY A 31 15.46 2.59 -12.79
CA GLY A 31 16.20 3.86 -12.85
C GLY A 31 15.39 5.12 -12.48
N ASN A 32 14.08 5.01 -12.26
CA ASN A 32 13.22 6.14 -11.90
C ASN A 32 12.95 6.17 -10.40
N VAL A 33 13.21 7.32 -9.77
CA VAL A 33 12.98 7.50 -8.33
C VAL A 33 11.48 7.62 -8.05
N LYS A 34 10.93 6.67 -7.29
CA LYS A 34 9.53 6.71 -6.89
C LYS A 34 9.33 7.66 -5.70
N PRO A 35 8.20 8.38 -5.62
CA PRO A 35 7.81 9.08 -4.40
C PRO A 35 7.75 8.14 -3.19
N MET A 36 8.01 8.70 -2.01
CA MET A 36 8.04 7.95 -0.76
C MET A 36 6.74 7.16 -0.56
N SER A 37 6.88 5.89 -0.20
CA SER A 37 5.76 4.94 -0.12
C SER A 37 5.70 4.28 1.24
N GLY A 38 4.49 3.99 1.71
CA GLY A 38 4.27 3.18 2.91
C GLY A 38 4.34 1.71 2.56
N VAL A 39 5.11 0.95 3.32
CA VAL A 39 5.19 -0.51 3.21
C VAL A 39 5.13 -1.12 4.59
N CYS A 40 4.40 -2.24 4.74
CA CYS A 40 4.47 -3.05 5.94
C CYS A 40 5.51 -4.16 5.73
N ILE A 41 6.43 -4.32 6.67
CA ILE A 41 7.49 -5.35 6.60
C ILE A 41 7.18 -6.42 7.64
N GLY A 42 7.14 -7.69 7.23
CA GLY A 42 6.79 -8.82 8.08
C GLY A 42 5.28 -9.03 8.26
N SER A 43 4.45 -8.27 7.53
CA SER A 43 3.04 -8.58 7.31
C SER A 43 2.89 -9.81 6.43
N SER A 44 1.82 -10.56 6.63
CA SER A 44 1.46 -11.66 5.74
C SER A 44 0.71 -11.12 4.52
N PRO A 45 0.89 -11.69 3.31
CA PRO A 45 0.18 -11.24 2.11
C PRO A 45 -1.35 -11.29 2.27
N GLU A 46 -1.86 -12.24 3.05
CA GLU A 46 -3.29 -12.44 3.30
C GLU A 46 -3.85 -11.29 4.14
N LEU A 47 -3.09 -10.78 5.11
CA LEU A 47 -3.48 -9.63 5.93
C LEU A 47 -3.61 -8.36 5.07
N GLU A 48 -2.62 -8.07 4.21
CA GLU A 48 -2.66 -6.89 3.34
C GLU A 48 -3.83 -6.99 2.36
N PHE A 49 -4.02 -8.16 1.75
CA PHE A 49 -5.12 -8.41 0.83
C PHE A 49 -6.50 -8.23 1.51
N ALA A 50 -6.67 -8.74 2.72
CA ALA A 50 -7.89 -8.59 3.49
C ALA A 50 -8.18 -7.11 3.80
N LEU A 51 -7.17 -6.35 4.22
CA LEU A 51 -7.32 -4.92 4.53
C LEU A 51 -7.66 -4.08 3.31
N PHE A 52 -7.01 -4.34 2.18
CA PHE A 52 -7.29 -3.62 0.94
C PHE A 52 -8.70 -3.92 0.43
N THR A 53 -9.13 -5.19 0.48
CA THR A 53 -10.49 -5.60 0.13
C THR A 53 -11.52 -4.94 1.05
N LEU A 54 -11.31 -5.00 2.36
CA LEU A 54 -12.19 -4.36 3.36
C LEU A 54 -12.33 -2.86 3.08
N CYS A 55 -11.23 -2.16 2.88
CA CYS A 55 -11.24 -0.73 2.63
C CYS A 55 -11.88 -0.37 1.27
N TYR A 56 -11.73 -1.21 0.25
CA TYR A 56 -12.41 -1.02 -1.03
C TYR A 56 -13.92 -1.15 -0.89
N VAL A 57 -14.40 -2.21 -0.23
CA VAL A 57 -15.84 -2.46 -0.03
C VAL A 57 -16.49 -1.40 0.87
N THR A 58 -15.80 -0.97 1.92
CA THR A 58 -16.38 -0.04 2.91
C THR A 58 -16.24 1.42 2.52
N ARG A 59 -15.17 1.79 1.79
CA ARG A 59 -14.78 3.17 1.49
C ARG A 59 -14.09 3.29 0.13
N PRO A 60 -14.79 3.01 -0.98
CA PRO A 60 -14.20 3.11 -2.33
C PRO A 60 -13.73 4.55 -2.61
N GLY A 61 -12.55 4.69 -3.20
CA GLY A 61 -11.99 5.98 -3.63
C GLY A 61 -11.58 6.96 -2.53
N SER A 62 -11.84 6.64 -1.25
CA SER A 62 -11.53 7.52 -0.12
C SER A 62 -10.50 6.89 0.82
N THR A 63 -9.82 7.73 1.62
CA THR A 63 -8.84 7.22 2.58
C THR A 63 -9.55 6.48 3.71
N CYS A 64 -9.32 5.16 3.77
CA CYS A 64 -9.78 4.27 4.80
C CYS A 64 -8.84 4.30 6.01
N ARG A 65 -9.40 4.36 7.22
CA ARG A 65 -8.63 4.34 8.48
C ARG A 65 -9.00 3.09 9.25
N VAL A 66 -8.06 2.15 9.37
CA VAL A 66 -8.25 0.88 10.08
C VAL A 66 -7.48 0.95 11.39
N LYS A 67 -8.17 0.67 12.50
CA LYS A 67 -7.55 0.48 13.81
C LYS A 67 -7.19 -0.98 13.95
N MET A 68 -5.96 -1.26 14.35
CA MET A 68 -5.48 -2.62 14.55
C MET A 68 -4.42 -2.67 15.63
N GLN A 69 -4.23 -3.87 16.19
CA GLN A 69 -3.19 -4.09 17.17
C GLN A 69 -1.82 -4.07 16.49
N GLY A 70 -0.94 -3.19 16.98
CA GLY A 70 0.46 -3.12 16.58
C GLY A 70 1.40 -3.54 17.71
N LYS A 71 2.69 -3.54 17.41
CA LYS A 71 3.75 -3.69 18.40
C LYS A 71 3.77 -2.42 19.27
N GLY A 72 3.27 -2.54 20.49
CA GLY A 72 3.19 -1.43 21.45
C GLY A 72 1.81 -0.77 21.61
N GLY A 73 0.74 -1.35 21.06
CA GLY A 73 -0.64 -0.89 21.30
C GLY A 73 -1.48 -0.75 20.03
N GLU A 74 -2.62 -0.07 20.15
CA GLU A 74 -3.50 0.23 19.02
C GLU A 74 -2.80 1.19 18.04
N VAL A 75 -2.81 0.85 16.75
CA VAL A 75 -2.25 1.67 15.67
C VAL A 75 -3.30 1.90 14.59
N ILE A 76 -3.30 3.12 14.05
CA ILE A 76 -4.17 3.48 12.93
C ILE A 76 -3.38 3.33 11.63
N ARG A 77 -3.92 2.55 10.68
CA ARG A 77 -3.42 2.42 9.31
C ARG A 77 -4.30 3.18 8.36
N ARG A 78 -3.68 3.99 7.50
CA ARG A 78 -4.36 4.74 6.44
C ARG A 78 -4.13 4.00 5.13
N ILE A 79 -5.20 3.63 4.46
CA ILE A 79 -5.17 2.90 3.19
C ILE A 79 -5.91 3.74 2.17
N GLN A 80 -5.32 3.92 1.00
CA GLN A 80 -5.98 4.52 -0.16
C GLN A 80 -6.23 3.42 -1.18
N THR A 81 -7.46 3.34 -1.67
CA THR A 81 -7.85 2.48 -2.79
C THR A 81 -8.23 3.35 -3.98
N HIS A 82 -7.93 2.87 -5.18
CA HIS A 82 -8.36 3.44 -6.44
C HIS A 82 -9.14 2.40 -7.21
N GLU A 83 -10.25 2.84 -7.78
CA GLU A 83 -11.11 2.04 -8.62
C GLU A 83 -10.62 2.07 -10.06
N TRP A 84 -10.80 0.94 -10.75
CA TRP A 84 -10.56 0.88 -12.18
C TRP A 84 -11.72 1.56 -12.92
N ILE A 85 -11.40 2.55 -13.74
CA ILE A 85 -12.36 3.21 -14.63
C ILE A 85 -12.00 2.72 -16.04
N GLY A 86 -12.83 1.85 -16.60
CA GLY A 86 -12.57 1.20 -17.90
C GLY A 86 -12.40 2.18 -19.05
N ALA A 87 -11.75 1.72 -20.13
CA ALA A 87 -11.37 2.55 -21.27
C ALA A 87 -12.54 3.01 -22.17
N ASN A 88 -13.72 2.38 -22.09
CA ASN A 88 -14.90 2.74 -22.87
C ASN A 88 -16.19 2.44 -22.08
N THR A 89 -17.04 3.47 -21.95
CA THR A 89 -18.46 3.48 -21.50
C THR A 89 -18.82 3.40 -20.00
N ASN A 90 -19.50 4.46 -19.53
CA ASN A 90 -20.75 4.50 -18.74
C ASN A 90 -21.02 3.46 -17.63
N GLY A 91 -20.01 3.03 -16.88
CA GLY A 91 -20.24 2.26 -15.67
C GLY A 91 -18.94 1.98 -14.96
N GLY A 92 -18.81 2.46 -13.72
CA GLY A 92 -17.70 2.09 -12.85
C GLY A 92 -17.67 0.57 -12.72
N THR A 93 -16.59 -0.06 -13.20
CA THR A 93 -16.35 -1.46 -12.86
C THR A 93 -16.04 -1.50 -11.37
N ASN A 94 -16.80 -2.28 -10.58
CA ASN A 94 -16.56 -2.54 -9.16
C ASN A 94 -15.28 -3.38 -8.97
N SER A 95 -14.16 -2.91 -9.51
CA SER A 95 -12.87 -3.57 -9.56
C SER A 95 -11.82 -2.67 -8.91
N LEU A 96 -11.10 -3.24 -7.95
CA LEU A 96 -9.98 -2.58 -7.30
C LEU A 96 -8.81 -2.50 -8.30
N ALA A 97 -8.33 -1.28 -8.60
CA ALA A 97 -7.17 -1.07 -9.45
C ALA A 97 -5.87 -1.06 -8.64
N SER A 98 -5.74 -0.10 -7.72
CA SER A 98 -4.55 0.01 -6.87
C SER A 98 -4.95 0.27 -5.42
N ALA A 99 -4.16 -0.28 -4.51
CA ALA A 99 -4.30 -0.06 -3.08
C ALA A 99 -2.91 0.07 -2.46
N PHE A 100 -2.75 1.00 -1.52
CA PHE A 100 -1.48 1.18 -0.83
C PHE A 100 -1.66 1.84 0.54
N PHE A 101 -0.67 1.63 1.40
CA PHE A 101 -0.58 2.31 2.69
C PHE A 101 -0.14 3.76 2.50
N LYS A 102 -0.91 4.69 3.06
CA LYS A 102 -0.63 6.12 3.03
C LYS A 102 0.23 6.51 4.22
N VAL A 103 1.39 7.11 3.93
CA VAL A 103 2.37 7.64 4.89
C VAL A 103 2.01 9.05 5.32
#